data_AF-A0A832IGC3-F1
#
_entry.id   AF-A0A832IGC3-F1
#
_cell.length_a   1.000
_cell.length_b   1.000
_cell.length_c   1.000
_cell.angle_alpha   90.00
_cell.angle_beta   90.00
_cell.angle_gamma   90.00
#
_symmetry.space_group_name_H-M   'P 1'
#
loop_
_entity.id
_entity.type
_entity.pdbx_description
1 polymer ?
#
loop_
_entity_poly.entity_id
_entity_poly.type
_entity_poly.pdbx_seq_one_letter_code
_entity_poly.pdbx_strand_id
1 'polypeptide(L)' 'AGEVLNIDAVTGGFNFQNAWTGGYIAGKAMGDSIL' A
#
# COMPACT_ATOMS: atom_id res chain seq x y z
N ALA A 1 -3.54 0.10 -3.58
CA ALA A 1 -2.23 0.09 -2.89
C ALA A 1 -1.14 -0.32 -3.88
N GLY A 2 0.12 0.00 -3.60
CA GLY A 2 1.26 -0.40 -4.44
C GLY A 2 1.48 0.46 -5.68
N GLU A 3 2.19 -0.09 -6.66
CA GLU A 3 2.75 0.60 -7.85
C GLU A 3 1.70 1.15 -8.83
N VAL A 4 0.43 0.76 -8.68
CA VAL A 4 -0.66 1.38 -9.44
C VAL A 4 -0.88 2.85 -9.05
N LEU A 5 -0.41 3.26 -7.88
CA LEU A 5 -0.48 4.65 -7.40
C LEU A 5 0.70 5.44 -7.98
N ASN A 6 0.49 6.74 -8.23
CA ASN A 6 1.55 7.65 -8.66
C ASN A 6 2.48 8.01 -7.49
N ILE A 7 3.19 7.00 -6.98
CA ILE A 7 4.18 7.06 -5.92
C ILE A 7 5.40 6.30 -6.43
N ASP A 8 6.55 6.96 -6.43
CA ASP A 8 7.82 6.33 -6.76
C ASP A 8 8.83 6.62 -5.66
N ALA A 9 9.65 5.62 -5.33
CA ALA A 9 10.62 5.67 -4.26
C ALA A 9 12.01 5.36 -4.79
N VAL A 10 13.03 5.85 -4.08
CA VAL A 10 14.43 5.48 -4.38
C VAL A 10 14.64 3.97 -4.17
N THR A 11 15.72 3.43 -4.72
CA THR A 11 16.09 2.02 -4.52
C THR A 11 16.38 1.72 -3.04
N GLY A 12 16.52 0.45 -2.68
CA GLY A 12 16.67 0.01 -1.29
C GLY A 12 15.40 -0.56 -0.66
N GLY A 13 14.38 -0.86 -1.47
CA GLY A 13 13.18 -1.58 -1.03
C GLY A 13 12.00 -0.71 -0.58
N PHE A 14 12.10 0.62 -0.71
CA PHE A 14 11.04 1.53 -0.30
C PHE A 14 9.73 1.35 -1.09
N ASN A 15 9.81 0.97 -2.38
CA ASN A 15 8.63 0.57 -3.16
C ASN A 15 7.94 -0.68 -2.58
N PHE A 16 8.70 -1.63 -2.04
CA PHE A 16 8.13 -2.77 -1.31
C PHE A 16 7.48 -2.34 0.00
N GLN A 17 8.14 -1.48 0.80
CA GLN A 17 7.50 -0.92 2.00
C GLN A 17 6.16 -0.25 1.67
N ASN A 18 6.11 0.60 0.63
CA ASN A 18 4.87 1.23 0.15
C ASN A 18 3.81 0.19 -0.24
N ALA A 19 4.19 -0.85 -1.00
CA ALA A 19 3.27 -1.89 -1.42
C ALA A 19 2.67 -2.66 -0.22
N TRP A 20 3.50 -3.10 0.73
CA TRP A 20 3.05 -3.91 1.87
C TRP A 20 2.25 -3.12 2.89
N THR A 21 2.76 -1.96 3.31
CA THR A 21 2.07 -1.10 4.29
C THR A 21 0.78 -0.55 3.70
N GLY A 22 0.81 -0.05 2.45
CA GLY A 22 -0.37 0.42 1.76
C GLY A 22 -1.40 -0.69 1.53
N GLY A 23 -0.94 -1.91 1.22
CA GLY A 23 -1.79 -3.09 1.06
C GLY A 23 -2.55 -3.45 2.34
N TYR A 24 -1.85 -3.46 3.48
CA TYR A 24 -2.47 -3.67 4.80
C TYR A 24 -3.53 -2.62 5.13
N ILE A 25 -3.22 -1.32 4.93
CA ILE A 25 -4.16 -0.23 5.22
C ILE A 25 -5.39 -0.33 4.32
N ALA A 26 -5.21 -0.54 3.02
CA ALA A 26 -6.33 -0.65 2.09
C ALA A 26 -7.22 -1.85 2.40
N GLY A 27 -6.64 -3.01 2.71
CA GLY A 27 -7.39 -4.21 3.10
C GLY A 27 -8.15 -4.03 4.40
N LYS A 28 -7.52 -3.43 5.42
CA LYS A 28 -8.18 -3.10 6.70
C LYS A 28 -9.35 -2.14 6.47
N ALA A 29 -9.13 -1.04 5.75
CA ALA A 29 -10.17 -0.07 5.45
C ALA A 29 -11.34 -0.70 4.70
N MET A 30 -11.06 -1.57 3.73
CA MET A 30 -12.10 -2.33 3.02
C MET A 30 -12.90 -3.24 3.96
N GLY A 31 -12.21 -3.99 4.83
CA GLY A 31 -12.87 -4.85 5.83
C GLY A 31 -13.74 -4.06 6.80
N ASP A 32 -13.24 -2.94 7.33
CA ASP A 32 -13.97 -2.05 8.23
C ASP A 32 -15.18 -1.42 7.54
N SER A 33 -15.10 -1.13 6.22
CA SER A 33 -16.20 -0.50 5.47
C SER A 33 -17.37 -1.43 5.12
N ILE A 34 -17.26 -2.72 5.41
CA ILE A 34 -18.32 -3.73 5.14
C ILE A 34 -19.11 -4.07 6.43
N LEU A 35 -18.71 -3.55 7.58
CA LEU A 35 -19.42 -3.64 8.87
C LEU A 35 -20.08 -2.31 9.23
#